data_AF-A0A0C3CK66-F1
#
_entry.id   AF-A0A0C3CK66-F1
#
_cell.length_a   1.000
_cell.length_b   1.000
_cell.length_c   1.000
_cell.angle_alpha   90.00
_cell.angle_beta   90.00
_cell.angle_gamma   90.00
#
_symmetry.space_group_name_H-M   'P 1'
#
loop_
_entity.id
_entity.type
_entity.pdbx_description
1 polymer ?
#
loop_
_entity_poly.entity_id
_entity_poly.type
_entity_poly.pdbx_seq_one_letter_code
_entity_poly.pdbx_strand_id
1 'polypeptide(L)'
;MCRFNSGFFFRHELLQPYRYYWRVEPEVKFFCDVTYDPFKFMEANNKVYGFTISLVEWEATIPTLWSTVKEFIVNNPEYVSPDNSIGYLSGDHGESYNLCHYWSNFEIADMDFWRGEAYQKFFEFLDSKGGFYYEASSIIIYRPSPGR
;
A
#
# COMPACT_ATOMS: atom_id res chain seq x y z
N MET A 1 -4.73 -14.23 4.56
CA MET A 1 -3.61 -13.38 4.99
C MET A 1 -3.62 -12.03 4.26
N CYS A 2 -3.63 -11.98 2.92
CA CYS A 2 -3.59 -10.74 2.13
C CYS A 2 -4.59 -9.66 2.61
N ARG A 3 -5.86 -10.02 2.79
CA ARG A 3 -6.91 -9.11 3.30
C ARG A 3 -6.58 -8.50 4.67
N PHE A 4 -6.02 -9.28 5.60
CA PHE A 4 -5.68 -8.79 6.95
C PHE A 4 -4.63 -7.68 6.89
N ASN A 5 -3.56 -7.91 6.11
CA ASN A 5 -2.51 -6.91 5.89
C ASN A 5 -3.03 -5.72 5.06
N SER A 6 -4.03 -5.92 4.20
CA SER A 6 -4.61 -4.85 3.38
C SER A 6 -5.51 -3.89 4.14
N GLY A 7 -6.10 -4.28 5.27
CA GLY A 7 -7.15 -3.43 5.88
C GLY A 7 -7.33 -3.51 7.38
N PHE A 8 -6.67 -4.44 8.08
CA PHE A 8 -6.98 -4.74 9.48
C PHE A 8 -5.82 -4.59 10.43
N PHE A 9 -4.57 -4.87 10.03
CA PHE A 9 -3.45 -4.88 10.98
C PHE A 9 -3.31 -3.53 11.71
N PHE A 10 -3.36 -2.41 11.00
CA PHE A 10 -3.25 -1.05 11.57
C PHE A 10 -4.44 -0.63 12.46
N ARG A 11 -5.53 -1.42 12.47
CA ARG A 11 -6.69 -1.26 13.35
C ARG A 11 -6.58 -2.07 14.64
N HIS A 12 -5.57 -2.92 14.77
CA HIS A 12 -5.37 -3.74 15.96
C HIS A 12 -5.10 -2.87 17.21
N GLU A 13 -5.65 -3.26 18.35
CA GLU A 13 -5.56 -2.51 19.62
C GLU A 13 -4.11 -2.24 20.03
N LEU A 14 -3.24 -3.25 19.89
CA LEU A 14 -1.81 -3.15 20.18
C LEU A 14 -1.08 -2.13 19.30
N LEU A 15 -1.63 -1.76 18.14
CA LEU A 15 -1.01 -0.81 17.23
C LEU A 15 -1.58 0.60 17.35
N GLN A 16 -2.69 0.80 18.07
CA GLN A 16 -3.31 2.13 18.23
C GLN A 16 -2.39 3.19 18.87
N PRO A 17 -1.52 2.86 19.85
CA PRO A 17 -0.61 3.85 20.44
C PRO A 17 0.53 4.28 19.50
N TYR A 18 0.72 3.60 18.37
CA TYR A 18 1.87 3.79 17.49
C TYR A 18 1.46 4.49 16.19
N ARG A 19 2.37 5.30 15.67
CA ARG A 19 2.26 5.95 14.35
C ARG A 19 2.97 5.15 13.27
N TYR A 20 4.23 4.79 13.48
CA TYR A 20 5.00 4.01 12.50
C TYR A 20 5.03 2.52 12.86
N TYR A 21 5.15 1.67 11.85
CA TYR A 21 5.44 0.24 12.01
C TYR A 21 6.58 -0.18 11.08
N TRP A 22 7.26 -1.28 11.45
CA TRP A 22 8.16 -2.01 10.56
C TRP A 22 7.66 -3.44 10.43
N ARG A 23 7.19 -3.83 9.23
CA ARG A 23 6.81 -5.21 8.93
C ARG A 23 8.04 -6.06 8.67
N VAL A 24 8.12 -7.18 9.39
CA VAL A 24 9.19 -8.17 9.30
C VAL A 24 8.54 -9.55 9.18
N GLU A 25 8.88 -10.28 8.11
CA GLU A 25 8.44 -11.66 7.91
C GLU A 25 9.46 -12.67 8.45
N PRO A 26 9.06 -13.92 8.74
CA PRO A 26 10.00 -15.00 9.01
C PRO A 26 10.97 -15.24 7.85
N GLU A 27 12.14 -15.82 8.15
CA GLU A 27 13.14 -16.24 7.16
C GLU A 27 13.80 -15.10 6.32
N VAL A 28 13.64 -13.84 6.73
CA VAL A 28 14.36 -12.70 6.13
C VAL A 28 15.77 -12.54 6.72
N LYS A 29 16.65 -11.87 5.98
CA LYS A 29 18.02 -11.53 6.43
C LYS A 29 18.29 -10.04 6.27
N PHE A 30 18.86 -9.43 7.31
CA PHE A 30 19.42 -8.09 7.26
C PHE A 30 20.94 -8.21 7.14
N PHE A 31 21.50 -7.80 5.99
CA PHE A 31 22.91 -7.98 5.68
C PHE A 31 23.82 -6.87 6.20
N CYS A 32 23.23 -5.73 6.57
CA CYS A 32 23.94 -4.53 6.97
C CYS A 32 23.45 -4.05 8.34
N ASP A 33 24.35 -3.49 9.14
CA ASP A 33 23.98 -2.79 10.36
C ASP A 33 23.21 -1.50 10.01
N VAL A 34 22.12 -1.26 10.74
CA VAL A 34 21.35 -0.02 10.63
C VAL A 34 21.87 0.95 11.70
N THR A 35 22.66 1.94 11.27
CA THR A 35 23.41 2.85 12.17
C THR A 35 22.64 4.11 12.58
N TYR A 36 21.37 4.22 12.18
CA TYR A 36 20.47 5.33 12.52
C TYR A 36 19.10 4.77 12.91
N ASP A 37 18.25 5.59 13.54
CA ASP A 37 16.88 5.22 13.88
C ASP A 37 15.96 5.44 12.65
N PRO A 38 15.43 4.38 12.00
CA PRO A 38 14.62 4.53 10.80
C PRO A 38 13.30 5.25 11.07
N PHE A 39 12.71 5.08 12.26
CA PHE A 39 11.44 5.72 12.59
C PHE A 39 11.62 7.23 12.77
N LYS A 40 12.68 7.66 13.46
CA LYS A 40 13.04 9.08 13.55
C LYS A 40 13.39 9.66 12.19
N PHE A 41 14.05 8.91 11.31
CA PHE A 41 14.31 9.35 9.95
C PHE A 41 13.01 9.59 9.17
N MET A 42 12.05 8.67 9.27
CA MET A 42 10.75 8.80 8.60
C MET A 42 9.99 10.04 9.10
N GLU A 43 9.93 10.23 10.41
CA GLU A 43 9.28 11.38 11.03
C GLU A 43 9.96 12.70 10.66
N ALA A 44 11.28 12.82 10.85
CA ALA A 44 12.03 14.04 10.59
C ALA A 44 12.00 14.49 9.12
N ASN A 45 11.77 13.55 8.20
CA ASN A 45 11.74 13.81 6.75
C ASN A 45 10.33 13.72 6.14
N ASN A 46 9.29 13.65 6.97
CA ASN A 46 7.88 13.54 6.55
C ASN A 46 7.67 12.42 5.50
N LYS A 47 8.29 11.26 5.73
CA LYS A 47 8.13 10.09 4.85
C LYS A 47 6.97 9.25 5.33
N VAL A 48 6.18 8.77 4.36
CA VAL A 48 4.97 7.98 4.62
C VAL A 48 5.23 6.48 4.46
N TYR A 49 6.04 6.08 3.48
CA TYR A 49 6.25 4.67 3.15
C TYR A 49 7.67 4.42 2.65
N GLY A 50 8.29 3.35 3.15
CA GLY A 50 9.63 2.90 2.79
C GLY A 50 9.64 1.40 2.45
N PHE A 51 10.36 1.05 1.39
CA PHE A 51 10.50 -0.31 0.86
C PHE A 51 11.96 -0.58 0.47
N THR A 52 12.31 -1.85 0.26
CA THR A 52 13.65 -2.27 -0.21
C THR A 52 13.63 -2.93 -1.59
N ILE A 53 12.56 -3.65 -1.92
CA ILE A 53 12.43 -4.41 -3.16
C ILE A 53 11.10 -4.06 -3.84
N SER A 54 11.13 -3.96 -5.17
CA SER A 54 9.94 -3.90 -6.03
C SER A 54 9.93 -5.07 -7.00
N LEU A 55 8.75 -5.65 -7.24
CA LEU A 55 8.57 -6.82 -8.10
C LEU A 55 7.41 -6.61 -9.08
N VAL A 56 7.41 -7.41 -10.13
CA VAL A 56 6.28 -7.54 -11.06
C VAL A 56 5.36 -8.62 -10.53
N GLU A 57 4.08 -8.32 -10.39
CA GLU A 57 3.05 -9.27 -9.93
C GLU A 57 2.65 -10.25 -11.04
N TRP A 58 2.09 -11.38 -10.64
CA TRP A 58 1.53 -12.38 -11.54
C TRP A 58 0.11 -11.95 -11.93
N GLU A 59 -0.09 -11.46 -13.15
CA GLU A 59 -1.40 -10.95 -13.62
C GLU A 59 -2.58 -11.89 -13.35
N ALA A 60 -2.37 -13.21 -13.49
CA ALA A 60 -3.37 -14.23 -13.22
C ALA A 60 -3.91 -14.22 -11.78
N THR A 61 -3.20 -13.60 -10.83
CA THR A 61 -3.62 -13.47 -9.42
C THR A 61 -4.49 -12.24 -9.15
N ILE A 62 -4.48 -11.27 -10.08
CA ILE A 62 -5.13 -9.96 -9.96
C ILE A 62 -5.86 -9.49 -11.23
N PRO A 63 -6.59 -10.37 -11.96
CA PRO A 63 -7.12 -10.05 -13.28
C PRO A 63 -8.11 -8.88 -13.29
N THR A 64 -8.84 -8.63 -12.19
CA THR A 64 -9.79 -7.49 -12.11
C THR A 64 -9.34 -6.37 -11.20
N LEU A 65 -8.13 -6.45 -10.65
CA LEU A 65 -7.67 -5.46 -9.67
C LEU A 65 -7.55 -4.06 -10.30
N TRP A 66 -6.90 -3.93 -11.46
CA TRP A 66 -6.72 -2.60 -12.06
C TRP A 66 -8.03 -1.97 -12.55
N SER A 67 -8.93 -2.76 -13.14
CA SER A 67 -10.26 -2.26 -13.53
C SER A 67 -11.05 -1.78 -12.31
N THR A 68 -10.96 -2.49 -11.20
CA THR A 68 -11.54 -2.09 -9.91
C THR A 68 -10.91 -0.81 -9.37
N VAL A 69 -9.59 -0.67 -9.41
CA VAL A 69 -8.89 0.57 -9.00
C VAL A 69 -9.33 1.75 -9.86
N LYS A 70 -9.44 1.59 -11.18
CA LYS A 70 -9.95 2.64 -12.07
C LYS A 70 -11.39 3.03 -11.73
N GLU A 71 -12.26 2.06 -11.44
CA GLU A 71 -13.63 2.33 -11.01
C GLU A 71 -13.67 3.17 -9.72
N PHE A 72 -12.82 2.84 -8.73
CA PHE A 72 -12.69 3.63 -7.51
C PHE A 72 -12.25 5.07 -7.79
N ILE A 73 -11.22 5.25 -8.62
CA ILE A 73 -10.66 6.56 -8.98
C ILE A 73 -11.70 7.43 -9.69
N VAL A 74 -12.46 6.86 -10.62
CA VAL A 74 -13.53 7.59 -11.34
C VAL A 74 -14.62 8.07 -10.37
N ASN A 75 -14.96 7.24 -9.39
CA ASN A 75 -16.00 7.56 -8.40
C ASN A 75 -15.51 8.47 -7.26
N ASN A 76 -14.20 8.58 -7.04
CA ASN A 76 -13.60 9.35 -5.95
C ASN A 76 -12.34 10.13 -6.40
N PRO A 77 -12.46 11.02 -7.41
CA PRO A 77 -11.32 11.74 -7.95
C PRO A 77 -10.60 12.62 -6.91
N GLU A 78 -11.29 13.04 -5.84
CA GLU A 78 -10.74 13.82 -4.74
C GLU A 78 -9.63 13.11 -3.95
N TYR A 79 -9.58 11.77 -4.00
CA TYR A 79 -8.55 10.99 -3.31
C TYR A 79 -7.29 10.79 -4.15
N VAL A 80 -7.28 11.23 -5.42
CA VAL A 80 -6.09 11.15 -6.27
C VAL A 80 -5.15 12.30 -5.94
N SER A 81 -3.94 11.98 -5.46
CA SER A 81 -2.90 12.98 -5.27
C SER A 81 -2.48 13.58 -6.62
N PRO A 82 -2.32 14.90 -6.76
CA PRO A 82 -1.65 15.49 -7.91
C PRO A 82 -0.22 14.94 -8.10
N ASP A 83 0.47 14.69 -6.97
CA ASP A 83 1.83 14.14 -6.91
C ASP A 83 1.80 12.63 -6.58
N ASN A 84 0.95 11.87 -7.30
CA ASN A 84 0.85 10.42 -7.13
C ASN A 84 1.96 9.66 -7.88
N SER A 85 1.98 8.33 -7.71
CA SER A 85 2.96 7.44 -8.32
C SER A 85 2.43 6.73 -9.58
N ILE A 86 1.50 7.32 -10.34
CA ILE A 86 0.92 6.67 -11.53
C ILE A 86 1.98 6.30 -12.57
N GLY A 87 3.03 7.11 -12.74
CA GLY A 87 4.13 6.80 -13.66
C GLY A 87 4.97 5.59 -13.23
N TYR A 88 4.89 5.17 -11.97
CA TYR A 88 5.48 3.90 -11.51
C TYR A 88 4.55 2.71 -11.76
N LEU A 89 3.23 2.90 -11.63
CA LEU A 89 2.22 1.84 -11.74
C LEU A 89 1.77 1.59 -13.18
N SER A 90 2.02 2.53 -14.09
CA SER A 90 1.52 2.46 -15.46
C SER A 90 2.47 3.18 -16.43
N GLY A 91 2.79 2.52 -17.54
CA GLY A 91 3.57 3.10 -18.64
C GLY A 91 2.73 3.88 -19.66
N ASP A 92 1.40 3.86 -19.52
CA ASP A 92 0.42 4.41 -20.44
C ASP A 92 -0.59 5.34 -19.74
N HIS A 93 -0.09 6.13 -18.78
CA HIS A 93 -0.85 7.17 -18.06
C HIS A 93 -2.09 6.67 -17.30
N GLY A 94 -2.10 5.40 -16.91
CA GLY A 94 -3.12 4.77 -16.08
C GLY A 94 -4.09 3.88 -16.86
N GLU A 95 -3.94 3.73 -18.17
CA GLU A 95 -4.80 2.85 -18.96
C GLU A 95 -4.65 1.38 -18.55
N SER A 96 -3.41 0.91 -18.40
CA SER A 96 -3.07 -0.42 -17.92
C SER A 96 -2.17 -0.39 -16.67
N TYR A 97 -2.23 -1.48 -15.89
CA TYR A 97 -1.32 -1.70 -14.78
C TYR A 97 -0.09 -2.45 -15.27
N ASN A 98 1.10 -1.92 -15.01
CA ASN A 98 2.36 -2.57 -15.40
C ASN A 98 2.78 -3.69 -14.43
N LEU A 99 1.92 -4.05 -13.47
CA LEU A 99 2.10 -5.10 -12.46
C LEU A 99 3.19 -4.79 -11.41
N CYS A 100 3.86 -3.64 -11.47
CA CYS A 100 4.89 -3.26 -10.51
C CYS A 100 4.30 -2.88 -9.16
N HIS A 101 4.82 -3.49 -8.10
CA HIS A 101 4.45 -3.19 -6.72
C HIS A 101 5.67 -3.23 -5.79
N TYR A 102 5.53 -2.59 -4.63
CA TYR A 102 6.49 -2.73 -3.53
C TYR A 102 6.27 -4.06 -2.83
N TRP A 103 7.35 -4.81 -2.57
CA TRP A 103 7.23 -6.10 -1.93
C TRP A 103 6.95 -5.93 -0.44
N SER A 104 5.70 -6.14 -0.04
CA SER A 104 5.17 -5.80 1.29
C SER A 104 5.73 -6.65 2.45
N ASN A 105 6.66 -7.58 2.21
CA ASN A 105 7.31 -8.31 3.30
C ASN A 105 8.25 -7.43 4.13
N PHE A 106 8.77 -6.35 3.52
CA PHE A 106 9.50 -5.28 4.17
C PHE A 106 8.74 -3.97 3.96
N GLU A 107 8.28 -3.37 5.05
CA GLU A 107 7.64 -2.05 5.02
C GLU A 107 8.06 -1.29 6.27
N ILE A 108 8.50 -0.04 6.12
CA ILE A 108 8.54 0.93 7.22
C ILE A 108 7.62 2.07 6.83
N ALA A 109 6.51 2.24 7.53
CA ALA A 109 5.48 3.16 7.07
C ALA A 109 4.64 3.79 8.19
N ASP A 110 4.05 4.94 7.88
CA ASP A 110 3.15 5.71 8.71
C ASP A 110 1.75 5.07 8.66
N MET A 111 1.27 4.55 9.80
CA MET A 111 -0.05 3.93 9.90
C MET A 111 -1.19 4.94 9.76
N ASP A 112 -0.95 6.23 9.94
CA ASP A 112 -1.98 7.24 9.74
C ASP A 112 -2.38 7.35 8.26
N PHE A 113 -1.50 6.95 7.34
CA PHE A 113 -1.86 6.78 5.93
C PHE A 113 -2.92 5.69 5.73
N TRP A 114 -2.75 4.53 6.38
CA TRP A 114 -3.71 3.44 6.32
C TRP A 114 -5.02 3.76 7.06
N ARG A 115 -4.93 4.51 8.15
CA ARG A 115 -6.08 5.00 8.92
C ARG A 115 -6.78 6.18 8.25
N GLY A 116 -6.17 6.81 7.25
CA GLY A 116 -6.75 7.91 6.50
C GLY A 116 -8.01 7.49 5.73
N GLU A 117 -8.97 8.40 5.61
CA GLU A 117 -10.27 8.16 4.96
C GLU A 117 -10.11 7.58 3.54
N ALA A 118 -9.19 8.14 2.75
CA ALA A 118 -8.95 7.72 1.38
C ALA A 118 -8.56 6.23 1.28
N TYR A 119 -7.62 5.78 2.11
CA TYR A 119 -7.20 4.38 2.12
C TYR A 119 -8.28 3.47 2.70
N GLN A 120 -8.98 3.90 3.75
CA GLN A 120 -10.09 3.10 4.31
C GLN A 120 -11.20 2.88 3.28
N LYS A 121 -11.65 3.92 2.58
CA LYS A 121 -12.64 3.80 1.51
C LYS A 121 -12.14 2.97 0.33
N PHE A 122 -10.86 3.11 -0.03
CA PHE A 122 -10.26 2.31 -1.07
C PHE A 122 -10.24 0.82 -0.70
N PHE A 123 -9.79 0.49 0.51
CA PHE A 123 -9.80 -0.88 1.02
C PHE A 123 -11.21 -1.45 1.09
N GLU A 124 -12.18 -0.71 1.63
CA GLU A 124 -13.59 -1.14 1.72
C GLU A 124 -14.19 -1.39 0.34
N PHE A 125 -13.85 -0.55 -0.65
CA PHE A 125 -14.27 -0.75 -2.03
C PHE A 125 -13.67 -2.04 -2.63
N LEU A 126 -12.36 -2.26 -2.48
CA LEU A 126 -11.72 -3.50 -2.93
C LEU A 126 -12.31 -4.74 -2.23
N ASP A 127 -12.57 -4.65 -0.93
CA ASP A 127 -13.15 -5.73 -0.13
C ASP A 127 -14.56 -6.09 -0.61
N SER A 128 -15.37 -5.08 -0.94
CA SER A 128 -16.73 -5.26 -1.47
C SER A 128 -16.77 -5.97 -2.84
N LYS A 129 -15.68 -5.91 -3.61
CA LYS A 129 -15.56 -6.53 -4.94
C LYS A 129 -15.14 -8.00 -4.86
N GLY A 130 -14.69 -8.45 -3.69
CA GLY A 130 -14.39 -9.86 -3.42
C GLY A 130 -13.07 -10.37 -4.00
N GLY A 131 -12.23 -9.52 -4.61
CA GLY A 131 -10.94 -9.90 -5.20
C GLY A 131 -9.99 -10.59 -4.21
N PHE A 132 -10.07 -10.26 -2.91
CA PHE A 132 -9.30 -10.96 -1.87
C PHE A 132 -9.67 -12.43 -1.66
N TYR A 133 -10.81 -12.88 -2.19
CA TYR A 133 -11.35 -14.24 -2.00
C TYR A 133 -11.55 -14.98 -3.32
N TYR A 134 -12.05 -14.29 -4.35
CA TYR A 134 -12.29 -14.85 -5.68
C TYR A 134 -11.05 -14.76 -6.58
N GLU A 135 -10.10 -13.91 -6.21
CA GLU A 135 -8.75 -13.84 -6.77
C GLU A 135 -7.74 -14.02 -5.63
N ALA A 136 -6.46 -13.77 -5.92
CA ALA A 136 -5.41 -13.74 -4.91
C ALA A 136 -4.87 -12.32 -4.71
N SER A 137 -5.75 -11.31 -4.78
CA SER A 137 -5.32 -9.90 -4.72
C SER A 137 -4.55 -9.59 -3.46
N SER A 138 -3.37 -9.00 -3.64
CA SER A 138 -2.48 -8.53 -2.60
C SER A 138 -2.44 -7.00 -2.59
N ILE A 139 -1.79 -6.40 -1.58
CA ILE A 139 -1.67 -4.94 -1.46
C ILE A 139 -1.04 -4.35 -2.74
N ILE A 140 -1.76 -3.41 -3.37
CA ILE A 140 -1.15 -2.40 -4.22
C ILE A 140 -1.20 -1.09 -3.44
N ILE A 141 -0.03 -0.52 -3.19
CA ILE A 141 0.09 0.78 -2.54
C ILE A 141 -0.04 1.84 -3.62
N TYR A 142 -1.28 2.19 -3.91
CA TYR A 142 -1.57 3.49 -4.51
C TYR A 142 -1.37 4.54 -3.42
N ARG A 143 -0.71 5.66 -3.71
CA ARG A 143 -0.62 6.81 -2.79
C ARG A 143 -1.81 7.75 -3.06
N PRO A 144 -2.97 7.60 -2.38
CA PRO A 144 -3.97 8.65 -2.38
C PRO A 144 -3.40 9.92 -1.74
N SER A 145 -3.98 11.06 -2.12
CA SER A 145 -3.58 12.38 -1.63
C SER A 145 -3.56 12.41 -0.11
N PRO A 146 -2.52 12.96 0.55
CA PRO A 146 -2.65 13.33 1.93
C PRO A 146 -3.74 14.40 1.99
N GLY A 147 -4.90 14.03 2.55
CA GLY A 147 -5.94 15.01 2.88
C GLY A 147 -5.31 16.16 3.67
N ARG A 148 -5.75 17.39 3.37
CA ARG A 148 -5.29 18.61 4.04
C ARG A 148 -5.29 18.49 5.55
#